data_AF-Q0T3P2-F1
#
_entry.id   AF-Q0T3P2-F1
#
_cell.length_a   1.000
_cell.length_b   1.000
_cell.length_c   1.000
_cell.angle_alpha   90.00
_cell.angle_beta   90.00
_cell.angle_gamma   90.00
#
_symmetry.space_group_name_H-M   'P 1'
#
loop_
_entity.id
_entity.type
_entity.pdbx_description
1 polymer ?
#
loop_
_entity_poly.entity_id
_entity_poly.type
_entity_poly.pdbx_seq_one_letter_code
_entity_poly.pdbx_strand_id
1 'polypeptide(L)'
;MNVVSNTQLLEQRIADFFTLSDEHKKARVLLDTLACSCPAWIFGGMVRDLGLYGVDGFSSDLDIVIGRSREELFQTLAELPVKQLRFNKFGGIRFRYHDFEFDIWNLNETWAFQEKLIFCEDESSLLNEVA
;
A
#
# COMPACT_ATOMS: atom_id res chain seq x y z
N MET A 1 -20.80 12.88 0.80
CA MET A 1 -19.83 11.84 1.22
C MET A 1 -20.52 10.50 1.05
N ASN A 2 -19.92 9.57 0.32
CA ASN A 2 -20.50 8.26 0.01
C ASN A 2 -19.92 7.21 0.98
N VAL A 3 -20.22 7.37 2.27
CA VAL A 3 -19.63 6.55 3.34
C VAL A 3 -20.12 5.11 3.23
N VAL A 4 -19.20 4.16 3.26
CA VAL A 4 -19.48 2.73 3.24
C VAL A 4 -20.08 2.29 4.59
N SER A 5 -21.10 1.42 4.56
CA SER A 5 -21.87 1.06 5.76
C SER A 5 -21.36 -0.18 6.50
N ASN A 6 -20.51 -0.99 5.88
CA ASN A 6 -19.91 -2.18 6.48
C ASN A 6 -18.62 -2.59 5.75
N THR A 7 -17.89 -3.54 6.36
CA THR A 7 -16.62 -4.05 5.84
C THR A 7 -16.78 -4.79 4.51
N GLN A 8 -17.86 -5.56 4.30
CA GLN A 8 -18.05 -6.28 3.04
C GLN A 8 -18.19 -5.34 1.85
N LEU A 9 -18.88 -4.21 2.02
CA LEU A 9 -18.99 -3.20 0.98
C LEU A 9 -17.67 -2.45 0.75
N LEU A 10 -16.83 -2.32 1.78
CA LEU A 10 -15.51 -1.72 1.63
C LEU A 10 -14.59 -2.66 0.83
N GLU A 11 -14.60 -3.94 1.16
CA GLU A 11 -13.91 -4.99 0.39
C GLU A 11 -14.37 -4.99 -1.07
N GLN A 12 -15.67 -4.89 -1.32
CA GLN A 12 -16.21 -4.79 -2.67
C GLN A 12 -15.70 -3.55 -3.39
N ARG A 13 -15.68 -2.38 -2.75
CA ARG A 13 -15.15 -1.14 -3.37
C ARG A 13 -13.66 -1.24 -3.69
N ILE A 14 -12.88 -1.88 -2.82
CA ILE A 14 -11.46 -2.16 -3.07
C ILE A 14 -11.30 -3.11 -4.26
N ALA A 15 -12.12 -4.16 -4.34
CA ALA A 15 -12.12 -5.08 -5.47
C ALA A 15 -12.52 -4.36 -6.78
N ASP A 16 -13.60 -3.59 -6.76
CA ASP A 16 -14.11 -2.82 -7.90
C ASP A 16 -13.05 -1.85 -8.40
N PHE A 17 -12.38 -1.12 -7.50
CA PHE A 17 -11.29 -0.20 -7.82
C PHE A 17 -10.25 -0.86 -8.73
N PHE A 18 -9.80 -2.07 -8.38
CA PHE A 18 -8.80 -2.81 -9.17
C PHE A 18 -9.31 -3.36 -10.52
N THR A 19 -10.61 -3.25 -10.81
CA THR A 19 -11.20 -3.70 -12.08
C THR A 19 -11.63 -2.57 -13.01
N LEU A 20 -11.62 -1.32 -12.52
CA LEU A 20 -12.19 -0.16 -13.21
C LEU A 20 -11.57 0.14 -14.58
N SER A 21 -10.27 -0.03 -14.72
CA SER A 21 -9.54 0.24 -15.97
C SER A 21 -8.35 -0.69 -16.11
N ASP A 22 -7.71 -0.68 -17.28
CA ASP A 22 -6.50 -1.47 -17.50
C ASP A 22 -5.34 -1.04 -16.59
N GLU A 23 -5.23 0.25 -16.26
CA GLU A 23 -4.21 0.73 -15.33
C GLU A 23 -4.48 0.24 -13.90
N HIS A 24 -5.74 0.20 -13.46
CA HIS A 24 -6.11 -0.39 -12.17
C HIS A 24 -5.82 -1.90 -12.12
N LYS A 25 -6.10 -2.64 -13.21
CA LYS A 25 -5.77 -4.06 -13.30
C LYS A 25 -4.27 -4.30 -13.25
N LYS A 26 -3.47 -3.47 -13.91
CA LYS A 26 -1.99 -3.54 -13.83
C LYS A 26 -1.50 -3.25 -12.42
N ALA A 27 -2.07 -2.26 -11.73
CA ALA A 27 -1.77 -1.99 -10.33
C ALA A 27 -2.07 -3.21 -9.45
N ARG A 28 -3.19 -3.92 -9.70
CA ARG A 28 -3.49 -5.18 -9.02
C ARG A 28 -2.45 -6.26 -9.28
N VAL A 29 -2.05 -6.46 -10.53
CA VAL A 29 -1.01 -7.46 -10.88
C VAL A 29 0.32 -7.13 -10.19
N LEU A 30 0.69 -5.85 -10.11
CA LEU A 30 1.87 -5.41 -9.36
C LEU A 30 1.74 -5.79 -7.87
N LEU A 31 0.59 -5.49 -7.24
CA LEU A 31 0.31 -5.88 -5.85
C LEU A 31 0.41 -7.39 -5.63
N ASP A 32 -0.20 -8.18 -6.51
CA ASP A 32 -0.17 -9.65 -6.43
C ASP A 32 1.27 -10.17 -6.62
N THR A 33 2.09 -9.52 -7.45
CA THR A 33 3.52 -9.85 -7.65
C THR A 33 4.33 -9.57 -6.37
N LEU A 34 4.08 -8.43 -5.73
CA LEU A 34 4.70 -8.06 -4.46
C LEU A 34 4.26 -9.01 -3.33
N ALA A 35 3.00 -9.43 -3.32
CA ALA A 35 2.43 -10.35 -2.34
C ALA A 35 2.72 -11.84 -2.60
N CYS A 36 3.32 -12.19 -3.75
CA CYS A 36 3.44 -13.60 -4.17
C CYS A 36 4.26 -14.48 -3.21
N SER A 37 5.29 -13.92 -2.56
CA SER A 37 6.15 -14.66 -1.63
C SER A 37 6.17 -14.10 -0.19
N CYS A 38 5.28 -13.15 0.13
CA CYS A 38 5.17 -12.59 1.47
C CYS A 38 3.78 -11.99 1.72
N PRO A 39 3.35 -11.88 2.98
CA PRO A 39 2.20 -11.06 3.32
C PRO A 39 2.39 -9.60 2.88
N ALA A 40 1.31 -8.98 2.43
CA ALA A 40 1.24 -7.57 2.08
C ALA A 40 -0.07 -6.98 2.62
N TRP A 41 0.01 -5.75 3.14
CA TRP A 41 -1.12 -5.03 3.73
C TRP A 41 -1.25 -3.68 3.05
N ILE A 42 -2.45 -3.38 2.55
CA ILE A 42 -2.81 -2.03 2.09
C ILE A 42 -3.15 -1.21 3.32
N PHE A 43 -2.58 -0.01 3.40
CA PHE A 43 -2.81 0.90 4.50
C PHE A 43 -3.15 2.32 4.01
N GLY A 44 -3.39 3.23 4.96
CA GLY A 44 -3.44 4.66 4.67
C GLY A 44 -4.61 5.10 3.80
N GLY A 45 -4.31 5.97 2.84
CA GLY A 45 -5.29 6.79 2.15
C GLY A 45 -6.30 6.03 1.31
N MET A 46 -5.92 4.89 0.73
CA MET A 46 -6.81 4.07 -0.10
C MET A 46 -8.05 3.61 0.66
N VAL A 47 -7.86 3.04 1.86
CA VAL A 47 -8.95 2.52 2.69
C VAL A 47 -9.92 3.65 3.05
N ARG A 48 -9.38 4.82 3.42
CA ARG A 48 -10.15 6.03 3.73
C ARG A 48 -10.91 6.53 2.51
N ASP A 49 -10.24 6.72 1.37
CA ASP A 49 -10.82 7.37 0.19
C ASP A 49 -11.95 6.50 -0.39
N LEU A 50 -11.71 5.20 -0.54
CA LEU A 50 -12.73 4.26 -1.01
C LEU A 50 -13.87 4.09 0.00
N GLY A 51 -13.56 4.13 1.29
CA GLY A 51 -14.55 4.08 2.36
C GLY A 51 -15.46 5.31 2.40
N LEU A 52 -14.92 6.52 2.23
CA LEU A 52 -15.67 7.77 2.40
C LEU A 52 -16.25 8.33 1.10
N TYR A 53 -15.60 8.08 -0.04
CA TYR A 53 -15.93 8.73 -1.31
C TYR A 53 -16.27 7.73 -2.42
N GLY A 54 -15.99 6.45 -2.23
CA GLY A 54 -16.16 5.42 -3.25
C GLY A 54 -15.03 5.46 -4.28
N VAL A 55 -15.15 4.63 -5.33
CA VAL A 55 -14.07 4.42 -6.30
C VAL A 55 -13.68 5.69 -7.08
N ASP A 56 -14.65 6.53 -7.42
CA ASP A 56 -14.41 7.80 -8.15
C ASP A 56 -13.75 8.88 -7.28
N GLY A 57 -13.73 8.69 -5.96
CA GLY A 57 -13.13 9.63 -5.01
C GLY A 57 -11.71 9.27 -4.58
N PHE A 58 -11.10 8.26 -5.20
CA PHE A 58 -9.72 7.89 -4.92
C PHE A 58 -8.76 8.99 -5.39
N SER A 59 -7.93 9.49 -4.48
CA SER A 59 -6.93 10.53 -4.77
C SER A 59 -5.59 10.35 -4.06
N SER A 60 -5.53 9.38 -3.15
CA SER A 60 -4.33 9.05 -2.37
C SER A 60 -3.32 8.23 -3.19
N ASP A 61 -2.11 8.10 -2.64
CA ASP A 61 -1.17 7.06 -3.00
C ASP A 61 -1.62 5.67 -2.50
N LEU A 62 -1.01 4.63 -3.06
CA LEU A 62 -1.16 3.25 -2.62
C LEU A 62 -0.05 2.92 -1.61
N ASP A 63 -0.36 3.08 -0.33
CA ASP A 63 0.51 2.66 0.78
C ASP A 63 0.41 1.15 0.99
N ILE A 64 1.55 0.47 0.92
CA ILE A 64 1.64 -0.98 1.09
C ILE A 64 2.75 -1.29 2.09
N VAL A 65 2.44 -2.09 3.10
CA VAL A 65 3.43 -2.71 3.97
C VAL A 65 3.64 -4.15 3.53
N ILE A 66 4.89 -4.62 3.44
CA ILE A 66 5.21 -6.00 3.07
C ILE A 66 6.14 -6.66 4.07
N GLY A 67 5.98 -7.97 4.24
CA GLY A 67 6.80 -8.78 5.16
C GLY A 67 8.14 -9.27 4.61
N ARG A 68 8.78 -8.55 3.66
CA ARG A 68 10.10 -8.93 3.10
C ARG A 68 11.23 -8.07 3.65
N SER A 69 12.47 -8.54 3.50
CA SER A 69 13.63 -7.68 3.71
C SER A 69 13.67 -6.53 2.70
N ARG A 70 14.38 -5.45 3.03
CA ARG A 70 14.55 -4.30 2.14
C ARG A 70 15.27 -4.69 0.86
N GLU A 71 16.25 -5.58 0.95
CA GLU A 71 17.05 -6.06 -0.17
C GLU A 71 16.19 -6.83 -1.18
N GLU A 72 15.33 -7.74 -0.70
CA GLU A 72 14.41 -8.51 -1.55
C GLU A 72 13.38 -7.60 -2.24
N LEU A 73 12.87 -6.61 -1.52
CA LEU A 73 11.97 -5.60 -2.08
C LEU A 73 12.66 -4.81 -3.20
N PHE A 74 13.87 -4.32 -2.94
CA PHE A 74 14.61 -3.55 -3.93
C PHE A 74 14.92 -4.38 -5.18
N GLN A 75 15.33 -5.64 -5.02
CA GLN A 75 15.54 -6.56 -6.14
C GLN A 75 14.26 -6.80 -6.95
N THR A 76 13.14 -7.03 -6.27
CA THR A 76 11.83 -7.20 -6.93
C THR A 76 11.44 -5.96 -7.73
N LEU A 77 11.62 -4.76 -7.15
CA LEU A 77 11.30 -3.50 -7.82
C LEU A 77 12.25 -3.19 -8.98
N ALA A 78 13.53 -3.59 -8.90
CA ALA A 78 14.49 -3.42 -9.99
C ALA A 78 14.15 -4.25 -11.23
N GLU A 79 13.42 -5.35 -11.07
CA GLU A 79 12.95 -6.21 -12.16
C GLU A 79 11.64 -5.72 -12.80
N LEU A 80 10.96 -4.76 -12.17
CA LEU A 80 9.68 -4.22 -12.62
C LEU A 80 9.87 -2.92 -13.41
N PRO A 81 9.01 -2.62 -14.40
CA PRO A 81 9.10 -1.40 -15.20
C PRO A 81 8.53 -0.17 -14.44
N VAL A 82 9.00 0.06 -13.20
CA VAL A 82 8.61 1.18 -12.35
C VAL A 82 9.39 2.45 -12.73
N LYS A 83 8.79 3.62 -12.51
CA LYS A 83 9.42 4.92 -12.78
C LYS A 83 9.61 5.68 -11.48
N GLN A 84 10.60 6.58 -11.44
CA GLN A 84 10.82 7.51 -10.33
C GLN A 84 11.02 6.82 -8.97
N LEU A 85 11.64 5.63 -8.98
CA LEU A 85 12.01 4.88 -7.78
C LEU A 85 12.94 5.71 -6.90
N ARG A 86 12.50 6.01 -5.68
CA ARG A 86 13.22 6.85 -4.72
C ARG A 86 12.83 6.48 -3.29
N PHE A 87 13.64 6.86 -2.32
CA PHE A 87 13.21 6.83 -0.92
C PHE A 87 12.42 8.11 -0.59
N ASN A 88 11.33 7.99 0.16
CA ASN A 88 10.62 9.14 0.72
C ASN A 88 11.37 9.66 1.98
N LYS A 89 10.96 10.82 2.51
CA LYS A 89 11.63 11.47 3.66
C LYS A 89 11.59 10.67 4.96
N PHE A 90 10.82 9.58 4.98
CA PHE A 90 10.55 8.73 6.13
C PHE A 90 11.14 7.31 5.97
N GLY A 91 11.84 7.04 4.86
CA GLY A 91 12.53 5.76 4.61
C GLY A 91 11.75 4.72 3.81
N GLY A 92 10.50 5.01 3.43
CA GLY A 92 9.71 4.17 2.53
C GLY A 92 10.17 4.30 1.07
N ILE A 93 9.88 3.29 0.25
CA ILE A 93 10.22 3.28 -1.17
C ILE A 93 9.03 3.81 -1.98
N ARG A 94 9.22 4.97 -2.60
CA ARG A 94 8.23 5.64 -3.45
C ARG A 94 8.54 5.43 -4.92
N PHE A 95 7.54 5.07 -5.71
CA PHE A 95 7.66 5.02 -7.17
C PHE A 95 6.32 5.28 -7.85
N ARG A 96 6.36 5.54 -9.16
CA ARG A 96 5.18 5.64 -10.00
C ARG A 96 5.07 4.41 -10.89
N TYR A 97 3.88 3.83 -10.95
CA TYR A 97 3.53 2.76 -11.87
C TYR A 97 2.19 3.08 -12.50
N HIS A 98 2.22 3.38 -13.80
CA HIS A 98 1.10 3.96 -14.54
C HIS A 98 0.55 5.22 -13.87
N ASP A 99 -0.75 5.25 -13.58
CA ASP A 99 -1.45 6.42 -13.03
C ASP A 99 -1.35 6.51 -11.50
N PHE A 100 -0.70 5.53 -10.85
CA PHE A 100 -0.64 5.44 -9.39
C PHE A 100 0.76 5.75 -8.88
N GLU A 101 0.81 6.50 -7.78
CA GLU A 101 1.98 6.58 -6.91
C GLU A 101 1.85 5.51 -5.82
N PHE A 102 2.93 4.78 -5.60
CA PHE A 102 3.04 3.70 -4.63
C PHE A 102 4.07 4.09 -3.57
N ASP A 103 3.73 3.84 -2.31
CA ASP A 103 4.64 3.87 -1.18
C ASP A 103 4.72 2.48 -0.57
N ILE A 104 5.87 1.84 -0.70
CA ILE A 104 6.11 0.51 -0.14
C ILE A 104 7.02 0.61 1.07
N TRP A 105 6.61 -0.11 2.11
CA TRP A 105 7.30 -0.22 3.38
C TRP A 105 7.63 -1.68 3.67
N ASN A 106 8.83 -1.94 4.18
CA ASN A 106 9.12 -3.19 4.87
C ASN A 106 8.45 -3.14 6.24
N LEU A 107 7.75 -4.21 6.64
CA LEU A 107 7.05 -4.30 7.92
C LEU A 107 7.97 -3.91 9.09
N ASN A 108 9.20 -4.40 9.13
CA ASN A 108 10.14 -4.12 10.23
C ASN A 108 10.76 -2.72 10.17
N GLU A 109 10.50 -1.97 9.10
CA GLU A 109 11.14 -0.70 8.80
C GLU A 109 10.14 0.38 8.39
N THR A 110 8.89 0.27 8.85
CA THR A 110 7.98 1.41 8.82
C THR A 110 8.56 2.55 9.66
N TRP A 111 8.19 3.78 9.33
CA TRP A 111 8.69 4.97 10.02
C TRP A 111 8.48 4.90 11.54
N ALA A 112 7.29 4.49 11.99
CA ALA A 112 6.96 4.43 13.41
C ALA A 112 7.83 3.40 14.18
N PHE A 113 8.20 2.29 13.54
CA PHE A 113 9.05 1.28 14.14
C PHE A 113 10.52 1.71 14.16
N GLN A 114 11.00 2.35 13.08
CA GLN A 114 12.37 2.86 13.00
C GLN A 114 12.63 3.96 14.03
N GLU A 115 11.67 4.87 14.21
CA GLU A 115 11.73 5.93 15.23
C GLU A 115 11.43 5.42 16.65
N LYS A 116 11.18 4.10 16.81
CA LYS A 116 10.86 3.45 18.10
C LYS A 116 9.63 4.06 18.79
N LEU A 117 8.70 4.59 18.00
CA LEU A 117 7.43 5.13 18.47
C LEU A 117 6.45 4.00 18.79
N ILE A 118 6.55 2.89 18.06
CA ILE A 118 5.81 1.65 18.28
C ILE A 118 6.79 0.48 18.22
N PHE A 119 6.64 -0.49 19.13
CA PHE A 119 7.38 -1.75 19.07
C PHE A 119 6.68 -2.72 18.10
N CYS A 120 7.43 -3.28 17.16
CA CYS A 120 6.90 -4.25 16.20
C CYS A 120 6.98 -5.65 16.79
N GLU A 121 5.84 -6.19 17.24
CA GLU A 121 5.72 -7.59 17.64
C GLU A 121 5.37 -8.47 16.43
N ASP A 122 4.40 -8.01 15.66
CA ASP A 122 3.84 -8.65 14.46
C ASP A 122 3.09 -7.61 13.59
N GLU A 123 2.41 -8.06 12.54
CA GLU A 123 1.65 -7.17 11.64
C GLU A 123 0.52 -6.40 12.33
N SER A 124 -0.02 -6.89 13.45
CA SER A 124 -1.08 -6.20 14.18
C SER A 124 -0.55 -4.91 14.83
N SER A 125 0.77 -4.80 15.02
CA SER A 125 1.43 -3.60 15.53
C SER A 125 1.26 -2.40 14.60
N LEU A 126 0.89 -2.60 13.33
CA LEU A 126 0.54 -1.54 12.37
C LEU A 126 -0.74 -0.77 12.75
N LEU A 127 -1.61 -1.36 13.57
CA LEU A 127 -2.86 -0.74 14.02
C LEU A 127 -2.67 0.16 15.25
N ASN A 128 -1.47 0.16 15.85
CA ASN A 128 -1.18 1.00 16.99
C ASN A 128 -0.95 2.45 16.50
N GLU A 129 -1.51 3.41 17.23
CA GLU A 129 -1.40 4.83 16.88
C GLU A 129 -0.23 5.48 17.62
N VAL A 130 0.56 6.28 16.89
CA VAL A 130 1.46 7.26 17.51
C VAL A 130 0.60 8.49 17.83
N ALA A 131 0.45 8.79 19.12
CA ALA A 131 -0.29 9.96 19.61
C ALA A 131 0.42 11.30 19.30
#